data_AF-A0A925UBJ2-F1
#
_entry.id   AF-A0A925UBJ2-F1
#
_cell.length_a   1.000
_cell.length_b   1.000
_cell.length_c   1.000
_cell.angle_alpha   90.00
_cell.angle_beta   90.00
_cell.angle_gamma   90.00
#
_symmetry.space_group_name_H-M   'P 1'
#
loop_
_entity.id
_entity.type
_entity.pdbx_description
1 polymer ?
#
loop_
_entity_poly.entity_id
_entity_poly.type
_entity_poly.pdbx_seq_one_letter_code
_entity_poly.pdbx_strand_id
1 'polypeptide(L)'
;MIKLEEDAQLRNYCNECYKETNHKVVSIRTIEGDHEYRVESNYMILKCCGCDNLSYRTEVRDYEDMREDDNGEWQPHSNIETYPQYIPRHREIQTFYLPRQLKIIYKEAIDCYAAGCLILAGAAFRALIEAICKAHDIKGRDLQAQIINMVKAKLITQKEGARMHAIRFLGNDSIHELKKPSKESLKIVLNIIDHLLNNLYIIDNEIAEEKIETVISSYSTFRELLEDFLIFKFEINDSYSIRGFFGKLHRRIQEKLPDFEAELKAEIASGKFDFLKIDAMKPKLKEQTYTLIKKPDFR
;
A
#
# COMPACT_ATOMS: atom_id res chain seq x y z
N MET A 1 -19.69 -18.88 39.01
CA MET A 1 -19.10 -18.97 37.66
C MET A 1 -20.20 -18.61 36.67
N ILE A 2 -20.00 -17.59 35.84
CA ILE A 2 -20.95 -17.22 34.80
C ILE A 2 -20.74 -18.22 33.65
N LYS A 3 -21.72 -19.08 33.40
CA LYS A 3 -21.73 -19.88 32.17
C LYS A 3 -21.82 -18.91 31.00
N LEU A 4 -20.94 -19.07 30.02
CA LEU A 4 -21.07 -18.34 28.76
C LEU A 4 -22.32 -18.88 28.06
N GLU A 5 -23.28 -18.00 27.81
CA GLU A 5 -24.56 -18.32 27.20
C GLU A 5 -24.74 -17.51 25.92
N GLU A 6 -25.73 -17.88 25.10
CA GLU A 6 -26.15 -17.05 23.98
C GLU A 6 -26.54 -15.65 24.47
N ASP A 7 -26.32 -14.65 23.63
CA ASP A 7 -26.49 -13.22 23.94
C ASP A 7 -25.52 -12.61 24.97
N ALA A 8 -24.64 -13.41 25.59
CA ALA A 8 -23.56 -12.88 26.43
C ALA A 8 -22.64 -11.93 25.63
N GLN A 9 -22.05 -10.96 26.35
CA GLN A 9 -21.08 -10.04 25.76
C GLN A 9 -19.67 -10.36 26.26
N LEU A 10 -18.71 -10.33 25.33
CA LEU A 10 -17.30 -10.51 25.63
C LEU A 10 -16.44 -9.60 24.73
N ARG A 11 -15.16 -9.45 25.09
CA ARG A 11 -14.19 -8.74 24.24
C ARG A 11 -13.52 -9.72 23.27
N ASN A 12 -13.49 -9.34 22.00
CA ASN A 12 -12.82 -10.08 20.94
C ASN A 12 -12.22 -9.10 19.93
N TYR A 13 -11.20 -9.54 19.19
CA TYR A 13 -10.67 -8.75 18.09
C TYR A 13 -11.63 -8.80 16.89
N CYS A 14 -11.90 -7.65 16.29
CA CYS A 14 -12.71 -7.55 15.08
C CYS A 14 -11.82 -7.20 13.88
N ASN A 15 -11.84 -8.05 12.84
CA ASN A 15 -11.07 -7.85 11.60
C ASN A 15 -11.50 -6.62 10.78
N GLU A 16 -12.76 -6.20 10.89
CA GLU A 16 -13.25 -5.01 10.19
C GLU A 16 -12.95 -3.71 10.97
N CYS A 17 -13.04 -3.75 12.31
CA CYS A 17 -12.73 -2.61 13.17
C CYS A 17 -11.25 -2.46 13.49
N TYR A 18 -10.43 -3.48 13.21
CA TYR A 18 -8.99 -3.56 13.48
C TYR A 18 -8.60 -3.34 14.94
N LYS A 19 -9.50 -3.65 15.87
CA LYS A 19 -9.29 -3.47 17.31
C LYS A 19 -10.14 -4.47 18.10
N GLU A 20 -9.79 -4.65 19.36
CA GLU A 20 -10.64 -5.37 20.30
C GLU A 20 -11.90 -4.55 20.62
N THR A 21 -13.07 -5.15 20.40
CA THR A 21 -14.37 -4.53 20.67
C THR A 21 -15.27 -5.48 21.43
N ASN A 22 -16.40 -4.96 21.90
CA ASN A 22 -17.47 -5.81 22.43
C ASN A 22 -18.08 -6.63 21.29
N HIS A 23 -18.29 -7.91 21.56
CA HIS A 23 -18.95 -8.86 20.67
C HIS A 23 -20.06 -9.56 21.44
N LYS A 24 -21.15 -9.83 20.72
CA LYS A 24 -22.28 -10.62 21.20
C LYS A 24 -22.05 -12.08 20.80
N VAL A 25 -22.24 -13.01 21.74
CA VAL A 25 -22.26 -14.45 21.45
C VAL A 25 -23.56 -14.77 20.71
N VAL A 26 -23.44 -15.15 19.44
CA VAL A 26 -24.57 -15.53 18.59
C VAL A 26 -24.97 -16.97 18.82
N SER A 27 -23.96 -17.84 18.99
CA SER A 27 -24.17 -19.25 19.31
C SER A 27 -22.93 -19.77 20.04
N ILE A 28 -23.13 -20.71 20.96
CA ILE A 28 -22.06 -21.37 21.71
C ILE A 28 -22.33 -22.87 21.83
N ARG A 29 -21.27 -23.66 21.70
CA ARG A 29 -21.26 -25.08 22.04
C ARG A 29 -20.11 -25.34 22.99
N THR A 30 -20.43 -25.87 24.17
CA THR A 30 -19.44 -26.25 25.19
C THR A 30 -19.21 -27.76 25.19
N ILE A 31 -17.96 -28.17 25.32
CA ILE A 31 -17.54 -29.54 25.60
C ILE A 31 -16.81 -29.53 26.94
N GLU A 32 -17.28 -30.33 27.87
CA GLU A 32 -16.57 -30.58 29.13
C GLU A 32 -15.71 -31.83 28.97
N GLY A 33 -14.50 -31.78 29.54
CA GLY A 33 -13.59 -32.91 29.67
C GLY A 33 -14.11 -33.95 30.67
N ASP A 34 -13.32 -35.00 30.91
CA ASP A 34 -13.69 -36.02 31.88
C ASP A 34 -13.49 -35.54 33.34
N HIS A 35 -13.84 -36.41 34.28
CA HIS A 35 -13.72 -36.12 35.71
C HIS A 35 -12.27 -36.15 36.23
N GLU A 36 -11.34 -36.75 35.49
CA GLU A 36 -9.93 -36.88 35.88
C GLU A 36 -9.11 -35.66 35.44
N TYR A 37 -9.52 -34.98 34.36
CA TYR A 37 -8.89 -33.75 33.87
C TYR A 37 -9.93 -32.70 33.45
N ARG A 38 -10.14 -31.71 34.33
CA ARG A 38 -11.20 -30.70 34.16
C ARG A 38 -10.79 -29.64 33.14
N VAL A 39 -11.25 -29.83 31.91
CA VAL A 39 -11.11 -28.85 30.82
C VAL A 39 -12.49 -28.50 30.27
N GLU A 40 -12.70 -27.24 29.91
CA GLU A 40 -13.88 -26.77 29.21
C GLU A 40 -13.47 -26.18 27.85
N SER A 41 -14.03 -26.69 26.76
CA SER A 41 -13.82 -26.17 25.40
C SER A 41 -15.08 -25.50 24.87
N ASN A 42 -15.03 -24.18 24.71
CA ASN A 42 -16.12 -23.36 24.20
C ASN A 42 -15.88 -23.02 22.73
N TYR A 43 -16.86 -23.34 21.88
CA TYR A 43 -16.85 -23.02 20.45
C TYR A 43 -17.96 -22.01 20.17
N MET A 44 -17.61 -20.82 19.70
CA MET A 44 -18.53 -19.67 19.64
C MET A 44 -18.55 -19.02 18.26
N ILE A 45 -19.75 -18.62 17.82
CA ILE A 45 -19.92 -17.62 16.76
C ILE A 45 -20.19 -16.28 17.44
N LEU A 46 -19.41 -15.27 17.08
CA LEU A 46 -19.46 -13.94 17.66
C LEU A 46 -19.87 -12.91 16.61
N LYS A 47 -20.68 -11.93 17.01
CA LYS A 47 -21.04 -10.76 16.20
C LYS A 47 -20.47 -9.49 16.83
N CYS A 48 -19.69 -8.71 16.09
CA CYS A 48 -19.16 -7.43 16.56
C CYS A 48 -20.31 -6.45 16.82
N CYS A 49 -20.36 -5.83 18.00
CA CYS A 49 -21.40 -4.86 18.35
C CYS A 49 -21.23 -3.48 17.68
N GLY A 50 -20.15 -3.29 16.89
CA GLY A 50 -19.86 -2.01 16.20
C GLY A 50 -20.08 -2.05 14.69
N CYS A 51 -19.66 -3.13 14.03
CA CYS A 51 -19.73 -3.27 12.56
C CYS A 51 -20.47 -4.52 12.11
N ASP A 52 -21.09 -5.26 13.02
CA ASP A 52 -21.85 -6.48 12.76
C ASP A 52 -21.04 -7.65 12.14
N ASN A 53 -19.72 -7.52 12.00
CA ASN A 53 -18.86 -8.57 11.47
C ASN A 53 -18.93 -9.85 12.33
N LEU A 54 -19.01 -11.00 11.64
CA LEU A 54 -19.01 -12.30 12.27
C LEU A 54 -17.59 -12.86 12.41
N SER A 55 -17.35 -13.57 13.51
CA SER A 55 -16.10 -14.30 13.75
C SER A 55 -16.38 -15.58 14.51
N TYR A 56 -15.48 -16.55 14.37
CA TYR A 56 -15.51 -17.79 15.14
C TYR A 56 -14.43 -17.73 16.21
N ARG A 57 -14.74 -18.15 17.44
CA ARG A 57 -13.81 -18.16 18.56
C ARG A 57 -13.83 -19.53 19.23
N THR A 58 -12.65 -20.03 19.54
CA THR A 58 -12.47 -21.17 20.45
C THR A 58 -11.82 -20.68 21.73
N GLU A 59 -12.28 -21.20 22.86
CA GLU A 59 -11.70 -20.93 24.17
C GLU A 59 -11.61 -22.23 24.95
N VAL A 60 -10.39 -22.67 25.21
CA VAL A 60 -10.10 -23.86 26.02
C VAL A 60 -9.66 -23.39 27.39
N ARG A 61 -10.43 -23.70 28.42
CA ARG A 61 -10.15 -23.39 29.82
C ARG A 61 -9.67 -24.64 30.52
N ASP A 62 -8.47 -24.56 31.08
CA ASP A 62 -7.88 -25.64 31.86
C ASP A 62 -7.97 -25.29 33.35
N TYR A 63 -8.83 -26.01 34.07
CA TYR A 63 -9.05 -25.76 35.51
C TYR A 63 -7.94 -26.35 36.38
N GLU A 64 -7.09 -27.21 35.83
CA GLU A 64 -5.93 -27.76 36.54
C GLU A 64 -4.70 -26.82 36.43
N ASP A 65 -4.68 -25.92 35.44
CA ASP A 65 -3.67 -24.84 35.27
C ASP A 65 -4.21 -23.50 35.78
N MET A 66 -4.20 -23.30 37.10
CA MET A 66 -4.58 -22.02 37.71
C MET A 66 -3.43 -21.02 37.65
N ARG A 67 -3.70 -19.79 37.19
CA ARG A 67 -2.73 -18.70 37.12
C ARG A 67 -3.29 -17.42 37.75
N GLU A 68 -2.41 -16.62 38.32
CA GLU A 68 -2.75 -15.30 38.83
C GLU A 68 -2.92 -14.32 37.65
N ASP A 69 -4.04 -13.61 37.61
CA ASP A 69 -4.32 -12.56 36.62
C ASP A 69 -3.70 -11.20 37.01
N ASP A 70 -3.86 -10.18 36.16
CA ASP A 70 -3.31 -8.84 36.40
C ASP A 70 -3.85 -8.16 37.67
N ASN A 71 -4.95 -8.67 38.25
CA ASN A 71 -5.57 -8.16 39.48
C ASN A 71 -5.21 -8.97 40.73
N GLY A 72 -4.39 -10.02 40.59
CA GLY A 72 -4.03 -10.93 41.67
C GLY A 72 -5.06 -12.04 41.94
N GLU A 73 -6.05 -12.22 41.06
CA GLU A 73 -7.05 -13.27 41.20
C GLU A 73 -6.60 -14.55 40.49
N TRP A 74 -6.74 -15.69 41.17
CA TRP A 74 -6.43 -16.99 40.59
C TRP A 74 -7.55 -17.44 39.67
N GLN A 75 -7.25 -17.56 38.37
CA GLN A 75 -8.17 -18.02 37.35
C GLN A 75 -7.61 -19.19 36.54
N PRO A 76 -8.46 -20.09 36.04
CA PRO A 76 -8.05 -21.12 35.07
C PRO A 76 -7.37 -20.49 33.85
N HIS A 77 -6.26 -21.07 33.42
CA HIS A 77 -5.60 -20.65 32.20
C HIS A 77 -6.52 -20.92 31.01
N SER A 78 -6.69 -19.91 30.15
CA SER A 78 -7.48 -20.01 28.94
C SER A 78 -6.61 -19.81 27.70
N ASN A 79 -6.74 -20.72 26.75
CA ASN A 79 -6.20 -20.56 25.41
C ASN A 79 -7.33 -20.15 24.46
N ILE A 80 -7.17 -18.99 23.80
CA ILE A 80 -8.18 -18.38 22.95
C ILE A 80 -7.65 -18.30 21.53
N GLU A 81 -8.41 -18.83 20.57
CA GLU A 81 -8.16 -18.61 19.14
C GLU A 81 -9.38 -17.98 18.48
N THR A 82 -9.15 -17.13 17.47
CA THR A 82 -10.21 -16.45 16.72
C THR A 82 -9.96 -16.59 15.23
N TYR A 83 -11.03 -16.84 14.48
CA TYR A 83 -11.04 -17.01 13.06
C TYR A 83 -12.03 -16.02 12.40
N PRO A 84 -11.67 -15.40 11.27
CA PRO A 84 -10.37 -15.47 10.59
C PRO A 84 -9.21 -14.97 11.48
N GLN A 85 -8.05 -15.59 11.31
CA GLN A 85 -6.83 -15.19 12.01
C GLN A 85 -6.53 -13.73 11.71
N TYR A 86 -5.96 -13.04 12.70
CA TYR A 86 -5.77 -11.60 12.62
C TYR A 86 -4.38 -11.19 13.02
N ILE A 87 -3.97 -10.03 12.53
CA ILE A 87 -2.72 -9.40 12.93
C ILE A 87 -3.07 -8.21 13.83
N PRO A 88 -2.74 -8.26 15.13
CA PRO A 88 -3.00 -7.15 16.03
C PRO A 88 -2.37 -5.85 15.50
N ARG A 89 -3.15 -4.77 15.52
CA ARG A 89 -2.70 -3.41 15.13
C ARG A 89 -2.06 -3.38 13.74
N HIS A 90 -2.66 -4.10 12.80
CA HIS A 90 -2.31 -4.06 11.39
C HIS A 90 -3.57 -3.84 10.59
N ARG A 91 -3.50 -2.98 9.58
CA ARG A 91 -4.52 -2.88 8.56
C ARG A 91 -3.85 -3.20 7.23
N GLU A 92 -4.43 -4.12 6.47
CA GLU A 92 -3.94 -4.45 5.14
C GLU A 92 -3.97 -3.22 4.23
N ILE A 93 -3.02 -3.14 3.30
CA ILE A 93 -3.00 -2.08 2.28
C ILE A 93 -4.13 -2.27 1.25
N GLN A 94 -4.41 -1.21 0.49
CA GLN A 94 -5.36 -1.30 -0.62
C GLN A 94 -4.85 -2.22 -1.73
N THR A 95 -5.37 -3.45 -1.79
CA THR A 95 -4.89 -4.44 -2.76
C THR A 95 -5.41 -4.27 -4.19
N PHE A 96 -6.22 -3.24 -4.45
CA PHE A 96 -6.85 -3.02 -5.76
C PHE A 96 -5.84 -2.61 -6.84
N TYR A 97 -4.90 -1.72 -6.51
CA TYR A 97 -3.90 -1.21 -7.45
C TYR A 97 -2.69 -2.14 -7.65
N LEU A 98 -2.60 -3.22 -6.86
CA LEU A 98 -1.48 -4.14 -7.00
C LEU A 98 -1.63 -5.03 -8.24
N PRO A 99 -0.55 -5.26 -8.99
CA PRO A 99 -0.50 -6.29 -10.03
C PRO A 99 -0.96 -7.64 -9.47
N ARG A 100 -1.71 -8.41 -10.28
CA ARG A 100 -2.35 -9.66 -9.84
C ARG A 100 -1.42 -10.60 -9.08
N GLN A 101 -0.21 -10.81 -9.59
CA GLN A 101 0.75 -11.72 -8.96
C GLN A 101 1.26 -11.20 -7.61
N LEU A 102 1.48 -9.89 -7.47
CA LEU A 102 1.85 -9.26 -6.21
C LEU A 102 0.73 -9.37 -5.17
N LYS A 103 -0.52 -9.14 -5.60
CA LYS A 103 -1.70 -9.28 -4.74
C LYS A 103 -1.81 -10.68 -4.14
N ILE A 104 -1.60 -11.72 -4.95
CA ILE A 104 -1.67 -13.12 -4.50
C ILE A 104 -0.59 -13.39 -3.44
N ILE A 105 0.66 -13.07 -3.75
CA ILE A 105 1.79 -13.33 -2.84
C ILE A 105 1.65 -12.51 -1.54
N TYR A 106 1.17 -11.26 -1.63
CA TYR A 106 0.93 -10.43 -0.46
C TYR A 106 -0.14 -11.01 0.47
N LYS A 107 -1.27 -11.47 -0.10
CA LYS A 107 -2.34 -12.17 0.66
C LYS A 107 -1.79 -13.42 1.34
N GLU A 108 -1.08 -14.28 0.59
CA GLU A 108 -0.47 -15.49 1.15
C GLU A 108 0.53 -15.17 2.29
N ALA A 109 1.32 -14.10 2.16
CA ALA A 109 2.26 -13.68 3.19
C ALA A 109 1.55 -13.23 4.47
N ILE A 110 0.46 -12.48 4.33
CA ILE A 110 -0.40 -12.07 5.46
C ILE A 110 -1.01 -13.30 6.13
N ASP A 111 -1.60 -14.21 5.35
CA ASP A 111 -2.27 -15.40 5.87
C ASP A 111 -1.29 -16.30 6.62
N CYS A 112 -0.08 -16.51 6.06
CA CYS A 112 0.98 -17.26 6.73
C CYS A 112 1.41 -16.60 8.04
N TYR A 113 1.54 -15.27 8.06
CA TYR A 113 1.94 -14.53 9.26
C TYR A 113 0.84 -14.53 10.33
N ALA A 114 -0.41 -14.31 9.93
CA ALA A 114 -1.58 -14.34 10.81
C ALA A 114 -1.78 -15.72 11.44
N ALA A 115 -1.62 -16.79 10.65
CA ALA A 115 -1.70 -18.19 11.11
C ALA A 115 -0.47 -18.65 11.93
N GLY A 116 0.55 -17.81 12.10
CA GLY A 116 1.76 -18.18 12.86
C GLY A 116 2.72 -19.13 12.11
N CYS A 117 2.56 -19.31 10.80
CA CYS A 117 3.46 -20.06 9.93
C CYS A 117 4.73 -19.25 9.62
N LEU A 118 5.53 -18.94 10.65
CA LEU A 118 6.57 -17.90 10.59
C LEU A 118 7.68 -18.16 9.54
N ILE A 119 8.07 -19.42 9.34
CA ILE A 119 9.06 -19.80 8.32
C ILE A 119 8.52 -19.52 6.92
N LEU A 120 7.27 -19.90 6.65
CA LEU A 120 6.60 -19.66 5.37
C LEU A 120 6.31 -18.17 5.15
N ALA A 121 5.97 -17.43 6.20
CA ALA A 121 5.83 -15.98 6.13
C ALA A 121 7.15 -15.30 5.72
N GLY A 122 8.28 -15.72 6.31
CA GLY A 122 9.61 -15.24 5.91
C GLY A 122 9.94 -15.52 4.45
N ALA A 123 9.60 -16.72 3.97
CA ALA A 123 9.73 -17.10 2.56
C ALA A 123 8.85 -16.24 1.64
N ALA A 124 7.58 -16.05 2.01
CA ALA A 124 6.62 -15.27 1.24
C ALA A 124 7.03 -13.80 1.14
N PHE A 125 7.54 -13.20 2.21
CA PHE A 125 8.06 -11.83 2.19
C PHE A 125 9.26 -11.65 1.26
N ARG A 126 10.13 -12.67 1.18
CA ARG A 126 11.21 -12.68 0.18
C ARG A 126 10.66 -12.79 -1.24
N ALA A 127 9.73 -13.72 -1.47
CA ALA A 127 9.09 -13.89 -2.78
C ALA A 127 8.40 -12.59 -3.23
N LEU A 128 7.84 -11.83 -2.29
CA LEU A 128 7.19 -10.56 -2.55
C LEU A 128 8.17 -9.48 -3.02
N ILE A 129 9.34 -9.33 -2.39
CA ILE A 129 10.36 -8.38 -2.89
C ILE A 129 10.93 -8.80 -4.26
N GLU A 130 11.05 -10.11 -4.53
CA GLU A 130 11.41 -10.61 -5.87
C GLU A 130 10.32 -10.27 -6.90
N ALA A 131 9.05 -10.44 -6.53
CA ALA A 131 7.92 -10.11 -7.38
C ALA A 131 7.84 -8.60 -7.68
N ILE A 132 8.17 -7.73 -6.71
CA ILE A 132 8.25 -6.28 -6.93
C ILE A 132 9.33 -5.98 -7.97
N CYS A 133 10.53 -6.57 -7.84
CA CYS A 133 11.59 -6.38 -8.82
C CYS A 133 11.18 -6.84 -10.22
N LYS A 134 10.46 -7.96 -10.34
CA LYS A 134 9.94 -8.48 -11.62
C LYS A 134 8.87 -7.57 -12.21
N ALA A 135 7.97 -7.03 -11.40
CA ALA A 135 6.90 -6.14 -11.86
C ALA A 135 7.44 -4.84 -12.49
N HIS A 136 8.63 -4.38 -12.09
CA HIS A 136 9.33 -3.23 -12.67
C HIS A 136 10.36 -3.60 -13.75
N ASP A 137 10.34 -4.84 -14.27
CA ASP A 137 11.32 -5.38 -15.24
C ASP A 137 12.79 -5.16 -14.83
N ILE A 138 13.09 -5.21 -13.53
CA ILE A 138 14.45 -5.04 -13.04
C ILE A 138 15.23 -6.34 -13.21
N LYS A 139 16.18 -6.29 -14.15
CA LYS A 139 17.11 -7.39 -14.45
C LYS A 139 18.22 -7.46 -13.41
N GLY A 140 18.63 -8.68 -13.08
CA GLY A 140 19.73 -8.96 -12.18
C GLY A 140 19.97 -10.46 -12.09
N ARG A 141 21.22 -10.87 -11.84
CA ARG A 141 21.59 -12.30 -11.71
C ARG A 141 20.97 -12.95 -10.47
N ASP A 142 20.72 -12.16 -9.44
CA ASP A 142 20.21 -12.55 -8.14
C ASP A 142 19.40 -11.37 -7.55
N LEU A 143 18.65 -11.64 -6.48
CA LEU A 143 17.83 -10.64 -5.81
C LEU A 143 18.66 -9.46 -5.24
N GLN A 144 19.93 -9.68 -4.88
CA GLN A 144 20.79 -8.59 -4.43
C GLN A 144 21.09 -7.60 -5.55
N ALA A 145 21.44 -8.10 -6.73
CA ALA A 145 21.66 -7.29 -7.92
C ALA A 145 20.37 -6.55 -8.33
N GLN A 146 19.21 -7.21 -8.22
CA GLN A 146 17.92 -6.57 -8.50
C GLN A 146 17.63 -5.40 -7.54
N ILE A 147 17.83 -5.56 -6.23
CA ILE A 147 17.65 -4.48 -5.25
C ILE A 147 18.59 -3.31 -5.54
N ILE A 148 19.86 -3.59 -5.86
CA ILE A 148 20.83 -2.54 -6.24
C ILE A 148 20.37 -1.79 -7.50
N ASN A 149 19.83 -2.50 -8.48
CA ASN A 149 19.35 -1.91 -9.72
C ASN A 149 18.04 -1.10 -9.52
N MET A 150 17.16 -1.50 -8.60
CA MET A 150 15.99 -0.69 -8.20
C MET A 150 16.41 0.69 -7.65
N VAL A 151 17.46 0.72 -6.81
CA VAL A 151 18.01 1.98 -6.28
C VAL A 151 18.64 2.81 -7.39
N LYS A 152 19.43 2.19 -8.28
CA LYS A 152 20.04 2.90 -9.43
C LYS A 152 19.00 3.48 -10.39
N ALA A 153 17.90 2.77 -10.60
CA ALA A 153 16.75 3.22 -11.39
C ALA A 153 15.92 4.32 -10.68
N LYS A 154 16.26 4.68 -9.43
CA LYS A 154 15.55 5.65 -8.59
C LYS A 154 14.08 5.29 -8.33
N LEU A 155 13.72 4.01 -8.45
CA LEU A 155 12.39 3.51 -8.09
C LEU A 155 12.21 3.46 -6.57
N ILE A 156 13.30 3.24 -5.84
CA ILE A 156 13.35 3.26 -4.39
C ILE A 156 14.57 4.06 -3.92
N THR A 157 14.50 4.54 -2.69
CA THR A 157 15.61 5.21 -2.01
C THR A 157 16.69 4.22 -1.56
N GLN A 158 17.89 4.72 -1.27
CA GLN A 158 18.97 3.91 -0.71
C GLN A 158 18.59 3.26 0.64
N LYS A 159 17.80 3.96 1.46
CA LYS A 159 17.29 3.43 2.74
C LYS A 159 16.32 2.28 2.53
N GLU A 160 15.43 2.38 1.55
CA GLU A 160 14.52 1.30 1.17
C GLU A 160 15.27 0.08 0.63
N GLY A 161 16.30 0.29 -0.20
CA GLY A 161 17.17 -0.80 -0.65
C GLY A 161 17.84 -1.55 0.49
N ALA A 162 18.35 -0.84 1.51
CA ALA A 162 18.91 -1.47 2.71
C ALA A 162 17.86 -2.28 3.50
N ARG A 163 16.62 -1.77 3.61
CA ARG A 163 15.50 -2.49 4.22
C ARG A 163 15.12 -3.74 3.43
N MET A 164 15.09 -3.69 2.10
CA MET A 164 14.88 -4.88 1.26
C MET A 164 15.97 -5.93 1.43
N HIS A 165 17.23 -5.52 1.63
CA HIS A 165 18.28 -6.47 1.99
C HIS A 165 18.04 -7.16 3.33
N ALA A 166 17.52 -6.45 4.34
CA ALA A 166 17.15 -7.08 5.62
C ALA A 166 16.06 -8.15 5.42
N ILE A 167 15.04 -7.88 4.59
CA ILE A 167 14.01 -8.86 4.23
C ILE A 167 14.62 -10.06 3.50
N ARG A 168 15.52 -9.81 2.54
CA ARG A 168 16.24 -10.85 1.81
C ARG A 168 17.01 -11.79 2.74
N PHE A 169 17.73 -11.24 3.71
CA PHE A 169 18.48 -12.02 4.69
C PHE A 169 17.53 -12.83 5.56
N LEU A 170 16.50 -12.20 6.13
CA LEU A 170 15.51 -12.91 6.95
C LEU A 170 14.84 -14.08 6.21
N GLY A 171 14.45 -13.89 4.96
CA GLY A 171 13.84 -14.94 4.15
C GLY A 171 14.83 -16.05 3.77
N ASN A 172 16.10 -15.71 3.50
CA ASN A 172 17.16 -16.70 3.29
C ASN A 172 17.36 -17.58 4.52
N ASP A 173 17.52 -16.97 5.69
CA ASP A 173 17.74 -17.69 6.95
C ASP A 173 16.53 -18.58 7.30
N SER A 174 15.31 -18.12 6.96
CA SER A 174 14.08 -18.90 7.15
C SER A 174 14.07 -20.19 6.33
N ILE A 175 14.44 -20.12 5.05
CA ILE A 175 14.34 -21.27 4.12
C ILE A 175 15.59 -22.16 4.19
N HIS A 176 16.78 -21.56 4.16
CA HIS A 176 18.03 -22.28 3.97
C HIS A 176 18.66 -22.71 5.30
N GLU A 177 18.51 -21.91 6.35
CA GLU A 177 19.03 -22.24 7.69
C GLU A 177 17.94 -22.84 8.60
N LEU A 178 16.68 -22.91 8.11
CA LEU A 178 15.50 -23.35 8.86
C LEU A 178 15.33 -22.61 10.19
N LYS A 179 15.84 -21.38 10.25
CA LYS A 179 15.80 -20.55 11.45
C LYS A 179 14.44 -19.87 11.53
N LYS A 180 13.62 -20.31 12.49
CA LYS A 180 12.31 -19.70 12.76
C LYS A 180 12.47 -18.22 13.12
N PRO A 181 11.97 -17.26 12.33
CA PRO A 181 12.00 -15.85 12.68
C PRO A 181 11.09 -15.57 13.88
N SER A 182 11.38 -14.52 14.64
CA SER A 182 10.44 -14.05 15.66
C SER A 182 9.24 -13.35 15.02
N LYS A 183 8.10 -13.36 15.71
CA LYS A 183 6.86 -12.72 15.24
C LYS A 183 7.04 -11.20 15.14
N GLU A 184 7.88 -10.62 15.98
CA GLU A 184 8.24 -9.20 16.03
C GLU A 184 9.11 -8.82 14.83
N SER A 185 10.11 -9.64 14.47
CA SER A 185 10.93 -9.37 13.28
C SER A 185 10.10 -9.43 12.01
N LEU A 186 9.20 -10.41 11.89
CA LEU A 186 8.27 -10.50 10.75
C LEU A 186 7.27 -9.34 10.73
N LYS A 187 6.85 -8.83 11.89
CA LYS A 187 6.02 -7.62 11.97
C LYS A 187 6.72 -6.40 11.36
N ILE A 188 8.01 -6.23 11.66
CA ILE A 188 8.82 -5.15 11.10
C ILE A 188 8.94 -5.32 9.58
N VAL A 189 9.19 -6.54 9.11
CA VAL A 189 9.24 -6.86 7.67
C VAL A 189 7.93 -6.54 6.96
N LEU A 190 6.78 -6.95 7.53
CA LEU A 190 5.46 -6.65 7.01
C LEU A 190 5.25 -5.15 6.87
N ASN A 191 5.56 -4.36 7.90
CA ASN A 191 5.45 -2.91 7.84
C ASN A 191 6.34 -2.30 6.73
N ILE A 192 7.57 -2.79 6.55
CA ILE A 192 8.46 -2.33 5.47
C ILE A 192 7.83 -2.61 4.10
N ILE A 193 7.27 -3.81 3.92
CA ILE A 193 6.63 -4.23 2.68
C ILE A 193 5.39 -3.39 2.39
N ASP A 194 4.53 -3.17 3.39
CA ASP A 194 3.35 -2.33 3.24
C ASP A 194 3.73 -0.92 2.79
N HIS A 195 4.77 -0.33 3.39
CA HIS A 195 5.28 0.97 2.96
C HIS A 195 5.81 0.95 1.52
N LEU A 196 6.57 -0.09 1.14
CA LEU A 196 7.08 -0.23 -0.23
C LEU A 196 5.95 -0.35 -1.25
N LEU A 197 4.96 -1.21 -0.98
CA LEU A 197 3.83 -1.43 -1.89
C LEU A 197 2.93 -0.20 -1.99
N ASN A 198 2.68 0.50 -0.87
CA ASN A 198 1.96 1.76 -0.87
C ASN A 198 2.66 2.80 -1.75
N ASN A 199 3.97 2.99 -1.56
CA ASN A 199 4.75 3.97 -2.30
C ASN A 199 4.83 3.65 -3.80
N LEU A 200 4.98 2.37 -4.17
CA LEU A 200 5.19 1.98 -5.57
C LEU A 200 3.91 1.84 -6.38
N TYR A 201 2.78 1.51 -5.76
CA TYR A 201 1.56 1.13 -6.49
C TYR A 201 0.29 1.87 -6.06
N ILE A 202 0.20 2.42 -4.85
CA ILE A 202 -1.07 2.93 -4.32
C ILE A 202 -1.10 4.46 -4.36
N ILE A 203 -0.09 5.13 -3.81
CA ILE A 203 -0.08 6.59 -3.63
C ILE A 203 -0.27 7.34 -4.96
N ASP A 204 0.43 6.93 -6.02
CA ASP A 204 0.31 7.60 -7.32
C ASP A 204 -1.09 7.46 -7.94
N ASN A 205 -1.78 6.35 -7.68
CA ASN A 205 -3.17 6.16 -8.12
C ASN A 205 -4.14 6.98 -7.28
N GLU A 206 -3.97 7.04 -5.95
CA GLU A 206 -4.79 7.89 -5.08
C GLU A 206 -4.65 9.38 -5.43
N ILE A 207 -3.43 9.82 -5.76
CA ILE A 207 -3.17 11.19 -6.26
C ILE A 207 -3.94 11.46 -7.56
N ALA A 208 -3.96 10.50 -8.48
CA ALA A 208 -4.66 10.63 -9.75
C ALA A 208 -6.19 10.67 -9.58
N GLU A 209 -6.74 9.82 -8.71
CA GLU A 209 -8.18 9.77 -8.41
C GLU A 209 -8.67 11.05 -7.72
N GLU A 210 -7.93 11.55 -6.74
CA GLU A 210 -8.24 12.80 -6.03
C GLU A 210 -7.85 14.06 -6.83
N LYS A 211 -7.31 13.88 -8.05
CA LYS A 211 -6.87 14.97 -8.95
C LYS A 211 -5.93 15.97 -8.27
N ILE A 212 -5.07 15.47 -7.38
CA ILE A 212 -4.12 16.31 -6.65
C ILE A 212 -3.08 16.83 -7.66
N GLU A 213 -2.91 18.16 -7.69
CA GLU A 213 -1.96 18.80 -8.60
C GLU A 213 -0.51 18.46 -8.23
N THR A 214 0.18 17.70 -9.09
CA THR A 214 1.61 17.40 -8.97
C THR A 214 2.46 18.17 -9.99
N VAL A 215 3.78 18.16 -9.79
CA VAL A 215 4.75 18.70 -10.75
C VAL A 215 4.63 17.95 -12.08
N ILE A 216 4.59 18.68 -13.19
CA ILE A 216 4.55 18.09 -14.53
C ILE A 216 5.97 17.65 -14.88
N SER A 217 6.18 16.35 -14.90
CA SER A 217 7.50 15.74 -15.07
C SER A 217 7.79 15.29 -16.51
N SER A 218 6.77 15.18 -17.37
CA SER A 218 6.87 14.75 -18.77
C SER A 218 6.35 15.81 -19.74
N TYR A 219 6.96 15.86 -20.93
CA TYR A 219 6.52 16.78 -22.00
C TYR A 219 5.14 16.42 -22.54
N SER A 220 4.76 15.14 -22.59
CA SER A 220 3.44 14.71 -23.05
C SER A 220 2.30 15.29 -22.21
N THR A 221 2.41 15.24 -20.88
CA THR A 221 1.41 15.81 -19.97
C THR A 221 1.40 17.35 -20.03
N PHE A 222 2.58 17.97 -20.22
CA PHE A 222 2.67 19.40 -20.49
C PHE A 222 1.90 19.79 -21.76
N ARG A 223 2.10 19.02 -22.84
CA ARG A 223 1.47 19.25 -24.14
C ARG A 223 -0.04 19.10 -24.07
N GLU A 224 -0.55 18.05 -23.44
CA GLU A 224 -2.00 17.83 -23.28
C GLU A 224 -2.66 18.99 -22.52
N LEU A 225 -2.07 19.42 -21.41
CA LEU A 225 -2.58 20.56 -20.66
C LEU A 225 -2.51 21.88 -21.44
N LEU A 226 -1.47 22.07 -22.25
CA LEU A 226 -1.37 23.22 -23.12
C LEU A 226 -2.47 23.18 -24.19
N GLU A 227 -2.67 22.04 -24.87
CA GLU A 227 -3.76 21.85 -25.84
C GLU A 227 -5.12 22.18 -25.22
N ASP A 228 -5.42 21.66 -24.03
CA ASP A 228 -6.66 21.97 -23.29
C ASP A 228 -6.82 23.48 -23.04
N PHE A 229 -5.76 24.17 -22.59
CA PHE A 229 -5.85 25.61 -22.39
C PHE A 229 -6.09 26.37 -23.69
N LEU A 230 -5.42 25.99 -24.78
CA LEU A 230 -5.64 26.61 -26.09
C LEU A 230 -7.09 26.41 -26.59
N ILE A 231 -7.71 25.27 -26.28
CA ILE A 231 -9.12 25.01 -26.59
C ILE A 231 -10.03 25.92 -25.76
N PHE A 232 -9.92 25.85 -24.43
CA PHE A 232 -10.94 26.34 -23.50
C PHE A 232 -10.73 27.77 -23.00
N LYS A 233 -9.51 28.31 -23.04
CA LYS A 233 -9.16 29.57 -22.34
C LYS A 233 -8.66 30.70 -23.23
N PHE A 234 -8.30 30.41 -24.48
CA PHE A 234 -7.66 31.39 -25.37
C PHE A 234 -8.36 31.45 -26.74
N GLU A 235 -8.22 32.58 -27.42
CA GLU A 235 -8.76 32.83 -28.75
C GLU A 235 -7.68 32.85 -29.82
N ILE A 236 -8.09 32.64 -31.07
CA ILE A 236 -7.15 32.68 -32.20
C ILE A 236 -6.60 34.10 -32.33
N ASN A 237 -5.30 34.21 -32.55
CA ASN A 237 -4.46 35.41 -32.54
C ASN A 237 -4.06 35.94 -31.15
N ASP A 238 -4.42 35.26 -30.07
CA ASP A 238 -3.87 35.56 -28.76
C ASP A 238 -2.37 35.22 -28.70
N SER A 239 -1.57 36.16 -28.19
CA SER A 239 -0.13 36.01 -28.02
C SER A 239 0.24 36.07 -26.53
N TYR A 240 0.75 34.96 -26.01
CA TYR A 240 1.16 34.82 -24.61
C TYR A 240 2.50 34.08 -24.50
N SER A 241 3.22 34.29 -23.39
CA SER A 241 4.31 33.38 -23.01
C SER A 241 3.74 32.09 -22.43
N ILE A 242 4.55 31.03 -22.31
CA ILE A 242 4.13 29.79 -21.63
C ILE A 242 3.64 30.09 -20.22
N ARG A 243 4.25 31.05 -19.53
CA ARG A 243 3.78 31.52 -18.22
C ARG A 243 2.40 32.15 -18.29
N GLY A 244 2.10 32.91 -19.34
CA GLY A 244 0.77 33.46 -19.61
C GLY A 244 -0.28 32.37 -19.84
N PHE A 245 0.02 31.38 -20.68
CA PHE A 245 -0.90 30.26 -20.96
C PHE A 245 -1.23 29.44 -19.71
N PHE A 246 -0.23 29.18 -18.85
CA PHE A 246 -0.41 28.37 -17.64
C PHE A 246 -0.90 29.16 -16.41
N GLY A 247 -0.74 30.49 -16.37
CA GLY A 247 -1.16 31.32 -15.25
C GLY A 247 -0.61 30.84 -13.90
N LYS A 248 -1.50 30.55 -12.93
CA LYS A 248 -1.10 30.00 -11.60
C LYS A 248 -0.52 28.59 -11.67
N LEU A 249 -0.88 27.79 -12.68
CA LEU A 249 -0.39 26.43 -12.86
C LEU A 249 1.06 26.38 -13.35
N HIS A 250 1.62 27.54 -13.72
CA HIS A 250 3.03 27.67 -14.06
C HIS A 250 3.96 27.12 -12.95
N ARG A 251 3.55 27.19 -11.68
CA ARG A 251 4.29 26.59 -10.54
C ARG A 251 4.59 25.09 -10.73
N ARG A 252 3.78 24.39 -11.52
CA ARG A 252 3.91 22.94 -11.77
C ARG A 252 4.94 22.60 -12.85
N ILE A 253 5.43 23.59 -13.61
CA ILE A 253 6.38 23.42 -14.72
C ILE A 253 7.68 24.17 -14.51
N GLN A 254 7.83 24.96 -13.44
CA GLN A 254 8.96 25.88 -13.26
C GLN A 254 10.35 25.24 -13.45
N GLU A 255 10.57 24.05 -12.87
CA GLU A 255 11.88 23.39 -12.93
C GLU A 255 12.23 22.86 -14.33
N LYS A 256 11.24 22.30 -15.04
CA LYS A 256 11.43 21.70 -16.38
C LYS A 256 11.00 22.60 -17.54
N LEU A 257 10.60 23.83 -17.25
CA LEU A 257 10.16 24.80 -18.26
C LEU A 257 11.18 24.97 -19.39
N PRO A 258 12.50 25.11 -19.13
CA PRO A 258 13.46 25.28 -20.22
C PRO A 258 13.49 24.08 -21.17
N ASP A 259 13.39 22.86 -20.63
CA ASP A 259 13.39 21.63 -21.41
C ASP A 259 12.10 21.50 -22.23
N PHE A 260 10.93 21.71 -21.60
CA PHE A 260 9.64 21.67 -22.29
C PHE A 260 9.51 22.76 -23.35
N GLU A 261 10.06 23.95 -23.10
CA GLU A 261 10.06 25.03 -24.07
C GLU A 261 10.95 24.70 -25.28
N ALA A 262 12.11 24.08 -25.05
CA ALA A 262 12.98 23.62 -26.13
C ALA A 262 12.32 22.52 -26.99
N GLU A 263 11.68 21.55 -26.35
CA GLU A 263 10.92 20.50 -27.04
C GLU A 263 9.72 21.07 -27.82
N LEU A 264 8.96 22.00 -27.23
CA LEU A 264 7.85 22.68 -27.90
C LEU A 264 8.31 23.44 -29.14
N LYS A 265 9.42 24.19 -29.05
CA LYS A 265 10.00 24.90 -30.21
C LYS A 265 10.40 23.92 -31.31
N ALA A 266 10.96 22.77 -30.96
CA ALA A 266 11.32 21.73 -31.91
C ALA A 266 10.09 21.08 -32.56
N GLU A 267 9.00 20.85 -31.81
CA GLU A 267 7.74 20.32 -32.36
C GLU A 267 7.05 21.33 -33.29
N ILE A 268 7.06 22.62 -32.96
CA ILE A 268 6.54 23.68 -33.84
C ILE A 268 7.38 23.76 -35.12
N ALA A 269 8.71 23.76 -35.00
CA ALA A 269 9.61 23.82 -36.17
C ALA A 269 9.50 22.60 -37.10
N SER A 270 9.19 21.42 -36.54
CA SER A 270 8.98 20.19 -37.30
C SER A 270 7.54 20.01 -37.81
N GLY A 271 6.62 20.93 -37.47
CA GLY A 271 5.21 20.86 -37.87
C GLY A 271 4.38 19.81 -37.13
N LYS A 272 4.92 19.18 -36.08
CA LYS A 272 4.19 18.23 -35.21
C LYS A 272 3.22 18.92 -34.26
N PHE A 273 3.42 20.21 -34.03
CA PHE A 273 2.56 21.07 -33.22
C PHE A 273 2.22 22.33 -34.03
N ASP A 274 1.10 22.28 -34.75
CA ASP A 274 0.66 23.30 -35.73
C ASP A 274 -0.28 24.36 -35.14
N PHE A 275 -0.52 24.33 -33.82
CA PHE A 275 -1.46 25.23 -33.15
C PHE A 275 -0.85 26.57 -32.75
N LEU A 276 0.47 26.62 -32.49
CA LEU A 276 1.17 27.80 -32.02
C LEU A 276 2.24 28.24 -33.02
N LYS A 277 2.37 29.57 -33.19
CA LYS A 277 3.46 30.20 -33.94
C LYS A 277 4.42 30.91 -32.99
N ILE A 278 5.72 30.72 -33.20
CA ILE A 278 6.76 31.42 -32.43
C ILE A 278 6.84 32.88 -32.90
N ASP A 279 6.67 33.82 -31.98
CA ASP A 279 6.76 35.26 -32.29
C ASP A 279 8.22 35.76 -32.31
N ALA A 280 8.48 36.85 -33.04
CA ALA A 280 9.78 37.51 -32.99
C ALA A 280 10.06 38.03 -31.57
N MET A 281 11.24 37.69 -31.04
CA MET A 281 11.63 38.03 -29.67
C MET A 281 11.63 39.55 -29.48
N LYS A 282 10.70 40.07 -28.68
CA LYS A 282 10.61 41.51 -28.41
C LYS A 282 11.67 41.89 -27.37
N PRO A 283 12.60 42.83 -27.65
CA PRO A 283 13.73 43.14 -26.78
C PRO A 283 13.36 43.66 -25.37
N LYS A 284 12.09 44.03 -25.13
CA LYS A 284 11.57 44.43 -23.81
C LYS A 284 11.01 43.28 -22.97
N LEU A 285 10.72 42.12 -23.56
CA LEU A 285 10.17 40.94 -22.88
C LEU A 285 11.29 39.92 -22.70
N LYS A 286 11.54 39.50 -21.45
CA LYS A 286 12.53 38.45 -21.12
C LYS A 286 12.04 37.03 -21.43
N GLU A 287 10.82 36.87 -21.93
CA GLU A 287 10.16 35.60 -22.18
C GLU A 287 9.75 35.49 -23.66
N GLN A 288 9.89 34.30 -24.25
CA GLN A 288 9.41 34.00 -25.60
C GLN A 288 7.87 33.98 -25.61
N THR A 289 7.25 34.60 -26.62
CA THR A 289 5.79 34.56 -26.83
C THR A 289 5.44 33.67 -28.01
N TYR A 290 4.23 33.11 -27.94
CA TYR A 290 3.64 32.25 -28.94
C TYR A 290 2.24 32.74 -29.25
N THR A 291 1.90 32.81 -30.53
CA THR A 291 0.56 33.19 -31.00
C THR A 291 -0.24 31.96 -31.37
N LEU A 292 -1.48 31.85 -30.85
CA LEU A 292 -2.43 30.80 -31.23
C LEU A 292 -2.93 31.03 -32.64
N ILE A 293 -2.60 30.12 -33.57
CA ILE A 293 -2.97 30.22 -34.99
C ILE A 293 -4.14 29.30 -35.36
N LYS A 294 -4.33 28.21 -34.61
CA LYS A 294 -5.39 27.22 -34.85
C LYS A 294 -5.74 26.54 -33.53
N LYS A 295 -7.02 26.25 -33.29
CA LYS A 295 -7.45 25.47 -32.12
C LYS A 295 -7.23 23.97 -32.35
N PRO A 296 -6.77 23.23 -31.32
CA PRO A 296 -6.79 21.78 -31.36
C PRO A 296 -8.23 21.25 -31.45
N ASP A 297 -8.39 20.07 -32.05
CA ASP A 297 -9.69 19.38 -32.09
C ASP A 297 -10.08 18.92 -30.67
N PHE A 298 -11.38 18.90 -30.38
CA PHE A 298 -11.89 18.34 -29.12
C PHE A 298 -11.53 16.84 -29.04
N ARG A 299 -10.81 16.46 -27.97
CA ARG A 299 -10.61 15.05 -27.61
C ARG A 299 -11.77 14.52 -26.78
#